data_AF-A0A1W1DHU4-F1
#
_entry.id   AF-A0A1W1DHU4-F1
#
_cell.length_a   1.000
_cell.length_b   1.000
_cell.length_c   1.000
_cell.angle_alpha   90.00
_cell.angle_beta   90.00
_cell.angle_gamma   90.00
#
_symmetry.space_group_name_H-M   'P 1'
#
loop_
_entity.id
_entity.type
_entity.pdbx_description
1 polymer ?
#
loop_
_entity_poly.entity_id
_entity_poly.type
_entity_poly.pdbx_seq_one_letter_code
_entity_poly.pdbx_strand_id
1 'polypeptide(L)'
;MAEYDTIKAVKSQVSIPVIANGDITSAEKAQKVLDYTSADGVMVGRATQGNPWIIREIDHYLKTGQKAADIPLNIKKQTILDHIKQIHAFYGEKLGTQLSRKHIFWYATHLNKESGQSFWKRVNKITDHKLQYQLLEEFLNS
;
A
#
# COMPACT_ATOMS: atom_id res chain seq x y z
N MET A 1 -0.38 12.98 14.00
CA MET A 1 0.92 12.61 14.58
C MET A 1 0.67 11.47 15.54
N ALA A 2 1.25 10.31 15.25
CA ALA A 2 1.27 9.20 16.19
C ALA A 2 2.19 9.52 17.38
N GLU A 3 1.70 9.19 18.58
CA GLU A 3 2.38 9.25 19.87
C GLU A 3 2.97 7.86 20.15
N TYR A 4 4.25 7.76 20.50
CA TYR A 4 4.98 6.47 20.64
C TYR A 4 5.44 6.18 22.09
N ASP A 5 5.35 7.14 23.00
CA ASP A 5 5.68 7.01 24.43
C ASP A 5 4.82 5.96 25.10
N THR A 6 3.52 5.96 24.79
CA THR A 6 2.60 4.94 25.31
C THR A 6 3.01 3.54 24.86
N ILE A 7 3.43 3.37 23.60
CA ILE A 7 3.87 2.08 23.07
C ILE A 7 5.14 1.63 23.80
N LYS A 8 6.10 2.53 24.00
CA LYS A 8 7.33 2.27 24.76
C LYS A 8 7.05 1.86 26.20
N ALA A 9 6.15 2.58 26.87
CA ALA A 9 5.77 2.32 28.25
C ALA A 9 5.06 0.97 28.40
N VAL A 10 4.20 0.59 27.44
CA VAL A 10 3.59 -0.74 27.43
C VAL A 10 4.64 -1.81 27.18
N LYS A 11 5.52 -1.63 26.19
CA LYS A 11 6.56 -2.62 25.85
C LYS A 11 7.50 -2.91 27.02
N SER A 12 7.81 -1.93 27.87
CA SER A 12 8.64 -2.15 29.05
C SER A 12 7.95 -2.92 30.18
N GLN A 13 6.62 -3.06 30.15
CA GLN A 13 5.82 -3.69 31.21
C GLN A 13 5.34 -5.08 30.86
N VAL A 14 5.42 -5.50 29.59
CA VAL A 14 4.87 -6.78 29.13
C VAL A 14 5.92 -7.66 28.47
N SER A 15 5.80 -8.97 28.66
CA SER A 15 6.66 -9.97 28.04
C SER A 15 6.13 -10.49 26.71
N ILE A 16 4.84 -10.26 26.40
CA ILE A 16 4.26 -10.62 25.11
C ILE A 16 4.77 -9.70 23.99
N PRO A 17 4.80 -10.16 22.72
CA PRO A 17 5.17 -9.31 21.60
C PRO A 17 4.24 -8.09 21.46
N VAL A 18 4.82 -6.91 21.22
CA VAL A 18 4.13 -5.64 20.99
C VAL A 18 4.45 -5.15 19.58
N ILE A 19 3.41 -4.77 18.84
CA ILE A 19 3.53 -4.23 17.49
C ILE A 19 3.22 -2.73 17.52
N ALA A 20 4.19 -1.90 17.13
CA ALA A 20 4.00 -0.47 17.02
C ALA A 20 3.19 -0.11 15.76
N ASN A 21 2.20 0.76 15.89
CA ASN A 21 1.37 1.23 14.77
C ASN A 21 1.19 2.74 14.82
N GLY A 22 1.11 3.37 13.64
CA GLY A 22 0.77 4.78 13.50
C GLY A 22 1.83 5.60 12.76
N ASP A 23 1.41 6.31 11.72
CA ASP A 23 2.22 7.23 10.90
C ASP A 23 3.59 6.67 10.44
N ILE A 24 3.67 5.36 10.19
CA ILE A 24 4.84 4.69 9.60
C ILE A 24 4.70 4.78 8.08
N THR A 25 5.44 5.70 7.47
CA THR A 25 5.33 6.04 6.04
C THR A 25 6.62 5.82 5.25
N SER A 26 7.70 5.37 5.89
CA SER A 26 8.95 5.01 5.22
C SER A 26 9.72 3.96 6.02
N ALA A 27 10.71 3.35 5.37
CA ALA A 27 11.64 2.41 5.98
C ALA A 27 12.43 3.03 7.15
N GLU A 28 12.93 4.25 6.98
CA GLU A 28 13.66 4.96 8.04
C GLU A 28 12.74 5.33 9.20
N LYS A 29 11.47 5.67 8.93
CA LYS A 29 10.49 5.93 9.99
C LYS A 29 10.17 4.66 10.76
N ALA A 30 10.04 3.52 10.09
CA ALA A 30 9.87 2.23 10.75
C ALA A 30 11.03 1.91 11.69
N GLN A 31 12.29 2.05 11.22
CA GLN A 31 13.49 1.88 12.05
C GLN A 31 13.46 2.81 13.27
N LYS A 32 13.23 4.11 13.07
CA LYS A 32 13.16 5.10 14.16
C LYS A 32 12.11 4.74 15.21
N VAL A 33 10.95 4.23 14.79
CA VAL A 33 9.87 3.83 15.70
C VAL A 33 10.29 2.59 16.50
N LEU A 34 10.90 1.59 15.85
CA LEU A 34 11.42 0.40 16.53
C LEU A 34 12.52 0.77 17.54
N ASP A 35 13.48 1.59 17.14
CA ASP A 35 14.57 2.05 18.02
C ASP A 35 14.02 2.80 19.23
N TYR A 36 13.01 3.64 19.02
CA TYR A 36 12.43 4.46 20.09
C TYR A 36 11.60 3.65 21.09
N THR A 37 10.75 2.76 20.58
CA THR A 37 9.75 2.03 21.37
C THR A 37 10.23 0.68 21.87
N SER A 38 11.28 0.13 21.27
CA SER A 38 11.73 -1.25 21.45
C SER A 38 10.64 -2.30 21.15
N ALA A 39 9.63 -1.94 20.35
CA ALA A 39 8.59 -2.87 19.91
C ALA A 39 9.18 -4.01 19.07
N ASP A 40 8.50 -5.15 19.04
CA ASP A 40 8.97 -6.36 18.35
C ASP A 40 8.67 -6.34 16.84
N GLY A 41 7.88 -5.36 16.40
CA GLY A 41 7.54 -5.17 15.01
C GLY A 41 6.74 -3.89 14.78
N VAL A 42 6.49 -3.61 13.51
CA VAL A 42 5.67 -2.47 13.07
C VAL A 42 4.50 -2.93 12.22
N MET A 43 3.35 -2.28 12.39
CA MET A 43 2.19 -2.44 11.53
C MET A 43 2.02 -1.20 10.66
N VAL A 44 1.92 -1.41 9.35
CA VAL A 44 1.79 -0.34 8.35
C VAL A 44 0.39 -0.35 7.76
N GLY A 45 -0.34 0.74 7.94
CA GLY A 45 -1.71 0.90 7.44
C GLY A 45 -1.77 1.71 6.16
N ARG A 46 -2.18 2.98 6.27
CA ARG A 46 -2.43 3.91 5.14
C ARG A 46 -1.30 3.98 4.12
N ALA A 47 -0.04 3.87 4.55
CA ALA A 47 1.10 3.92 3.65
C ALA A 47 1.18 2.75 2.65
N THR A 48 0.43 1.66 2.86
CA THR A 48 0.33 0.54 1.92
C THR A 48 -0.71 0.77 0.81
N GLN A 49 -1.60 1.76 0.96
CA GLN A 49 -2.67 2.03 -0.01
C GLN A 49 -2.06 2.57 -1.31
N GLY A 50 -2.13 1.76 -2.37
CA GLY A 50 -1.48 2.08 -3.66
C GLY A 50 0.03 1.82 -3.68
N ASN A 51 0.61 1.43 -2.54
CA ASN A 51 2.03 1.22 -2.34
C ASN A 51 2.30 -0.05 -1.51
N PRO A 52 1.89 -1.24 -1.98
CA PRO A 52 2.13 -2.48 -1.24
C PRO A 52 3.63 -2.80 -1.08
N TRP A 53 4.48 -2.23 -1.94
CA TRP A 53 5.92 -2.47 -1.97
C TRP A 53 6.69 -1.83 -0.80
N ILE A 54 6.09 -0.86 -0.10
CA ILE A 54 6.68 -0.28 1.12
C ILE A 54 7.02 -1.35 2.17
N ILE A 55 6.28 -2.46 2.21
CA ILE A 55 6.55 -3.56 3.13
C ILE A 55 7.92 -4.19 2.83
N ARG A 56 8.23 -4.40 1.54
CA ARG A 56 9.54 -4.91 1.10
C ARG A 56 10.65 -3.90 1.38
N GLU A 57 10.38 -2.61 1.19
CA GLU A 57 11.34 -1.54 1.46
C GLU A 57 11.70 -1.47 2.95
N ILE A 58 10.68 -1.54 3.83
CA ILE A 58 10.87 -1.60 5.28
C ILE A 58 11.66 -2.84 5.65
N ASP A 59 11.22 -4.04 5.24
CA ASP A 59 11.89 -5.30 5.59
C ASP A 59 13.36 -5.32 5.15
N HIS A 60 13.65 -4.87 3.93
CA HIS A 60 15.02 -4.78 3.43
C HIS A 60 15.86 -3.82 4.26
N TYR A 61 15.36 -2.61 4.55
CA TYR A 61 16.09 -1.61 5.32
C TYR A 61 16.37 -2.05 6.75
N LEU A 62 15.40 -2.69 7.42
CA LEU A 62 15.59 -3.21 8.77
C LEU A 62 16.65 -4.32 8.83
N LYS A 63 16.83 -5.08 7.74
CA LYS A 63 17.83 -6.17 7.66
C LYS A 63 19.21 -5.69 7.26
N THR A 64 19.31 -4.70 6.37
CA THR A 64 20.58 -4.32 5.72
C THR A 64 21.09 -2.93 6.12
N GLY A 65 20.23 -2.08 6.69
CA GLY A 65 20.49 -0.65 6.88
C GLY A 65 20.53 0.15 5.57
N GLN A 66 20.23 -0.47 4.42
CA GLN A 66 20.32 0.14 3.10
C GLN A 66 18.95 0.26 2.44
N LYS A 67 18.80 1.23 1.53
CA LYS A 67 17.57 1.39 0.75
C LYS A 67 17.46 0.27 -0.28
N ALA A 68 16.28 -0.35 -0.36
CA ALA A 68 15.99 -1.32 -1.40
C ALA A 68 16.05 -0.65 -2.78
N ALA A 69 16.57 -1.36 -3.78
CA ALA A 69 16.46 -0.94 -5.17
C ALA A 69 14.98 -0.77 -5.56
N ASP A 70 14.63 0.23 -6.36
CA ASP A 70 13.23 0.44 -6.76
C ASP A 70 12.71 -0.75 -7.59
N ILE A 71 11.42 -1.05 -7.44
CA ILE A 71 10.77 -2.08 -8.24
C ILE A 71 10.54 -1.52 -9.64
N PRO A 72 10.97 -2.23 -10.71
CA PRO A 72 10.73 -1.80 -12.08
C PRO A 72 9.25 -1.51 -12.33
N LEU A 73 8.98 -0.42 -13.06
CA LEU A 73 7.62 0.07 -13.26
C LEU A 73 6.71 -0.96 -13.93
N ASN A 74 7.23 -1.76 -14.87
CA ASN A 74 6.48 -2.85 -15.51
C ASN A 74 6.00 -3.91 -14.50
N ILE A 75 6.83 -4.23 -13.49
CA ILE A 75 6.45 -5.16 -12.42
C ILE A 75 5.35 -4.55 -11.54
N LYS A 76 5.45 -3.25 -11.22
CA LYS A 76 4.38 -2.53 -10.50
C LYS A 76 3.07 -2.56 -11.28
N LYS A 77 3.10 -2.22 -12.58
CA LYS A 77 1.93 -2.25 -13.48
C LYS A 77 1.28 -3.64 -13.53
N GLN A 78 2.08 -4.69 -13.73
CA GLN A 78 1.57 -6.06 -13.77
C GLN A 78 0.92 -6.46 -12.44
N THR A 79 1.57 -6.15 -11.31
CA THR A 79 1.02 -6.45 -9.97
C THR A 79 -0.32 -5.76 -9.73
N ILE A 80 -0.49 -4.53 -10.22
CA ILE A 80 -1.75 -3.78 -10.13
C ILE A 80 -2.85 -4.48 -10.93
N LEU A 81 -2.55 -4.84 -12.18
CA LEU A 81 -3.50 -5.54 -13.06
C LEU A 81 -3.93 -6.88 -12.46
N ASP A 82 -2.97 -7.67 -11.98
CA ASP A 82 -3.24 -8.97 -11.35
C ASP A 82 -4.10 -8.80 -10.10
N HIS A 83 -3.85 -7.79 -9.28
CA HIS A 83 -4.65 -7.52 -8.08
C HIS A 83 -6.10 -7.15 -8.44
N ILE A 84 -6.33 -6.27 -9.42
CA ILE A 84 -7.70 -5.92 -9.83
C ILE A 84 -8.42 -7.12 -10.45
N LYS A 85 -7.72 -7.92 -11.26
CA LYS A 85 -8.25 -9.18 -11.80
C LYS A 85 -8.65 -10.16 -10.70
N GLN A 86 -7.85 -10.30 -9.64
CA GLN A 86 -8.16 -11.14 -8.49
C GLN A 86 -9.38 -10.64 -7.71
N ILE A 87 -9.53 -9.32 -7.54
CA ILE A 87 -10.73 -8.74 -6.91
C ILE A 87 -11.98 -9.07 -7.73
N HIS A 88 -11.92 -8.91 -9.06
CA HIS A 88 -13.03 -9.26 -9.95
C HIS A 88 -13.38 -10.75 -9.87
N ALA A 89 -12.39 -11.63 -9.87
CA ALA A 89 -12.60 -13.07 -9.78
C ALA A 89 -13.19 -13.50 -8.42
N PHE A 90 -12.70 -12.92 -7.32
CA PHE A 90 -13.08 -13.32 -5.97
C PHE A 90 -14.48 -12.84 -5.57
N TYR A 91 -14.83 -11.60 -5.90
CA TYR A 91 -16.12 -11.00 -5.51
C TYR A 91 -17.19 -11.09 -6.61
N GLY A 92 -16.85 -11.64 -7.77
CA GLY A 92 -17.71 -11.64 -8.96
C GLY A 92 -17.84 -10.27 -9.61
N GLU A 93 -18.51 -10.20 -10.76
CA GLU A 93 -18.47 -9.02 -11.63
C GLU A 93 -18.97 -7.74 -10.95
N LYS A 94 -20.15 -7.78 -10.32
CA LYS A 94 -20.79 -6.59 -9.73
C LYS A 94 -20.01 -6.07 -8.52
N LEU A 95 -19.80 -6.91 -7.50
CA LEU A 95 -19.11 -6.49 -6.28
C LEU A 95 -17.62 -6.26 -6.54
N GLY A 96 -16.97 -7.08 -7.36
CA GLY A 96 -15.59 -6.91 -7.76
C GLY A 96 -15.34 -5.55 -8.40
N THR A 97 -16.20 -5.14 -9.34
CA THR A 97 -16.11 -3.80 -9.98
C THR A 97 -16.29 -2.66 -8.98
N GLN A 98 -17.14 -2.83 -7.97
CA GLN A 98 -17.37 -1.79 -6.95
C GLN A 98 -16.22 -1.70 -5.96
N LEU A 99 -15.73 -2.85 -5.48
CA LEU A 99 -14.68 -2.94 -4.46
C LEU A 99 -13.29 -2.60 -5.02
N SER A 100 -13.02 -2.90 -6.30
CA SER A 100 -11.77 -2.57 -6.98
C SER A 100 -11.51 -1.05 -7.07
N ARG A 101 -12.58 -0.22 -7.13
CA ARG A 101 -12.49 1.23 -7.37
C ARG A 101 -11.53 1.94 -6.43
N LYS A 102 -11.59 1.64 -5.13
CA LYS A 102 -10.69 2.26 -4.14
C LYS A 102 -9.24 1.88 -4.40
N HIS A 103 -8.98 0.62 -4.78
CA HIS A 103 -7.63 0.15 -5.10
C HIS A 103 -7.11 0.79 -6.37
N ILE A 104 -7.93 0.87 -7.42
CA ILE A 104 -7.62 1.59 -8.67
C ILE A 104 -7.25 3.04 -8.37
N PHE A 105 -8.07 3.74 -7.58
CA PHE A 105 -7.80 5.12 -7.18
C PHE A 105 -6.46 5.25 -6.43
N TRP A 106 -6.23 4.39 -5.43
CA TRP A 106 -4.99 4.42 -4.66
C TRP A 106 -3.76 4.18 -5.53
N TYR A 107 -3.78 3.16 -6.40
CA TYR A 107 -2.65 2.90 -7.30
C TYR A 107 -2.42 4.03 -8.29
N ALA A 108 -3.48 4.51 -8.96
CA ALA A 108 -3.36 5.55 -9.97
C ALA A 108 -2.78 6.84 -9.37
N THR A 109 -3.30 7.27 -8.21
CA THR A 109 -2.82 8.47 -7.53
C THR A 109 -1.45 8.31 -6.86
N HIS A 110 -1.07 7.09 -6.48
CA HIS A 110 0.26 6.80 -5.96
C HIS A 110 1.33 6.83 -7.07
N LEU A 111 1.03 6.31 -8.25
CA LEU A 111 1.94 6.37 -9.40
C LEU A 111 2.11 7.79 -9.93
N ASN A 112 1.00 8.51 -10.12
CA ASN A 112 1.02 9.92 -10.48
C ASN A 112 -0.28 10.59 -10.00
N LYS A 113 -0.14 11.57 -9.10
CA LYS A 113 -1.29 12.22 -8.47
C LYS A 113 -2.21 12.90 -9.47
N GLU A 114 -1.67 13.60 -10.46
CA GLU A 114 -2.45 14.40 -11.41
C GLU A 114 -3.17 13.52 -12.44
N SER A 115 -2.43 12.64 -13.12
CA SER A 115 -3.03 11.74 -14.11
C SER A 115 -3.97 10.74 -13.44
N GLY A 116 -3.64 10.27 -12.24
CA GLY A 116 -4.50 9.38 -11.45
C GLY A 116 -5.81 10.03 -11.03
N GLN A 117 -5.81 11.31 -10.64
CA GLN A 117 -7.03 12.05 -10.35
C GLN A 117 -7.90 12.28 -11.60
N SER A 118 -7.27 12.57 -12.74
CA SER A 118 -7.97 12.70 -14.02
C SER A 118 -8.63 11.39 -14.43
N PHE A 119 -7.86 10.29 -14.39
CA PHE A 119 -8.33 8.94 -14.67
C PHE A 119 -9.48 8.51 -13.75
N TRP A 120 -9.39 8.83 -12.46
CA TRP A 120 -10.41 8.50 -11.47
C TRP A 120 -11.81 9.02 -11.84
N LYS A 121 -11.90 10.26 -12.36
CA LYS A 121 -13.18 10.87 -12.78
C LYS A 121 -13.91 10.05 -13.85
N ARG A 122 -13.16 9.29 -14.66
CA ARG A 122 -13.68 8.40 -15.71
C ARG A 122 -13.99 7.01 -15.15
N VAL A 123 -13.01 6.35 -14.51
CA VAL A 123 -13.12 4.93 -14.14
C VAL A 123 -14.12 4.68 -12.99
N ASN A 124 -14.38 5.66 -12.11
CA ASN A 124 -15.28 5.46 -10.97
C ASN A 124 -16.75 5.25 -11.36
N LYS A 125 -17.13 5.65 -12.58
CA LYS A 125 -18.49 5.54 -13.12
C LYS A 125 -18.75 4.20 -13.81
N ILE A 126 -17.69 3.44 -14.07
CA ILE A 126 -17.78 2.18 -14.82
C ILE A 126 -18.41 1.10 -13.94
N THR A 127 -19.41 0.41 -14.51
CA THR A 127 -20.12 -0.71 -13.89
C THR A 127 -19.81 -2.05 -14.55
N ASP A 128 -19.22 -2.03 -15.75
CA ASP A 128 -18.74 -3.22 -16.46
C ASP A 128 -17.29 -3.56 -16.05
N HIS A 129 -17.07 -4.78 -15.58
CA HIS A 129 -15.78 -5.19 -15.03
C HIS A 129 -14.68 -5.28 -16.11
N LYS A 130 -15.03 -5.72 -17.34
CA LYS A 130 -14.08 -5.85 -18.45
C LYS A 130 -13.60 -4.49 -18.90
N LEU A 131 -14.53 -3.55 -19.09
CA LEU A 131 -14.22 -2.17 -19.42
C LEU A 131 -13.40 -1.52 -18.30
N GLN A 132 -13.74 -1.73 -17.03
CA GLN A 132 -12.95 -1.19 -15.91
C GLN A 132 -11.49 -1.68 -15.97
N TYR A 133 -11.28 -2.96 -16.26
CA TYR A 133 -9.95 -3.54 -16.39
C TYR A 133 -9.20 -2.98 -17.61
N GLN A 134 -9.84 -2.92 -18.78
CA GLN A 134 -9.26 -2.36 -20.01
C GLN A 134 -8.82 -0.91 -19.83
N LEU A 135 -9.66 -0.07 -19.23
CA LEU A 135 -9.32 1.33 -18.98
C LEU A 135 -8.14 1.49 -18.01
N LEU A 136 -8.02 0.59 -17.04
CA LEU A 136 -6.86 0.55 -16.14
C LEU A 136 -5.59 0.15 -16.89
N GLU A 137 -5.66 -0.86 -17.74
CA GLU A 137 -4.52 -1.31 -18.56
C GLU A 137 -4.04 -0.21 -19.52
N GLU A 138 -4.97 0.48 -20.21
CA GLU A 138 -4.67 1.65 -21.03
C GLU A 138 -3.97 2.76 -20.22
N PHE A 139 -4.53 3.11 -19.05
CA PHE A 139 -3.95 4.13 -18.16
C PHE A 139 -2.55 3.74 -17.68
N LEU A 140 -2.33 2.47 -17.36
CA LEU A 140 -1.02 2.01 -16.94
C LEU A 140 -0.03 1.99 -18.11
N ASN A 141 -0.45 1.87 -19.36
CA ASN A 141 0.46 1.81 -20.51
C ASN A 141 0.66 3.14 -21.24
N SER A 142 -0.07 4.20 -20.87
CA SER A 142 0.14 5.57 -21.36
C SER A 142 1.39 6.25 -20.82
#